data_AF-A0A2T0MSJ4-F1
#
_entry.id   AF-A0A2T0MSJ4-F1
#
_cell.length_a   1.000
_cell.length_b   1.000
_cell.length_c   1.000
_cell.angle_alpha   90.00
_cell.angle_beta   90.00
_cell.angle_gamma   90.00
#
_symmetry.space_group_name_H-M   'P 1'
#
loop_
_entity.id
_entity.type
_entity.pdbx_description
1 polymer ?
#
loop_
_entity_poly.entity_id
_entity_poly.type
_entity_poly.pdbx_seq_one_letter_code
_entity_poly.pdbx_strand_id
1 'polypeptide(L)'
;MTVSQTPSIPFTTTEALATLHETCETAGLASQDARLIRLGENALYVLPTHLVVRIARSVEVLGDVRKEVAVSAWLNNSGIPAARTTPHYQPLIVRGHPVTLWHLIPHSDSPRPPTTWPASYANSTA
;
A
#
# COMPACT_ATOMS: atom_id res chain seq x y z
N MET A 1 24.80 -20.62 22.60
CA MET A 1 24.63 -19.68 21.48
C MET A 1 23.49 -18.76 21.85
N THR A 2 23.78 -17.53 22.21
CA THR A 2 22.76 -16.56 22.65
C THR A 2 22.30 -15.79 21.42
N VAL A 3 21.08 -16.05 20.95
CA VAL A 3 20.42 -15.18 19.99
C VAL A 3 20.09 -13.87 20.70
N SER A 4 20.89 -12.84 20.43
CA SER A 4 20.57 -11.47 20.83
C SER A 4 19.29 -11.06 20.08
N GLN A 5 18.15 -11.19 20.75
CA GLN A 5 16.92 -10.56 20.28
C GLN A 5 17.10 -9.05 20.44
N THR A 6 17.40 -8.37 19.33
CA THR A 6 17.34 -6.91 19.26
C THR A 6 15.94 -6.47 19.70
N PRO A 7 15.79 -5.49 20.61
CA PRO A 7 14.46 -5.03 20.99
C PRO A 7 13.72 -4.54 19.75
N SER A 8 12.60 -5.19 19.43
CA SER A 8 11.70 -4.75 18.37
C SER A 8 11.11 -3.42 18.81
N ILE A 9 11.56 -2.34 18.18
CA ILE A 9 11.03 -1.00 18.43
C ILE A 9 9.54 -1.05 18.07
N PRO A 10 8.62 -0.68 18.99
CA PRO A 10 7.21 -0.67 18.66
C PRO A 10 6.96 0.29 17.49
N PHE A 11 6.22 -0.17 16.48
CA PHE A 11 5.83 0.68 15.36
C PHE A 11 4.78 1.69 15.84
N THR A 12 5.26 2.86 16.24
CA THR A 12 4.45 3.96 16.79
C THR A 12 4.06 4.94 15.70
N THR A 13 3.06 5.79 15.99
CA THR A 13 2.71 6.94 15.14
C THR A 13 3.92 7.84 14.88
N THR A 14 4.80 8.03 15.88
CA THR A 14 6.01 8.85 15.75
C THR A 14 7.00 8.26 14.76
N GLU A 15 7.27 6.96 14.85
CA GLU A 15 8.18 6.27 13.91
C GLU A 15 7.59 6.25 12.49
N ALA A 16 6.29 6.01 12.38
CA ALA A 16 5.58 6.07 11.11
C ALA A 16 5.62 7.47 10.48
N LEU A 17 5.50 8.54 11.28
CA LEU A 17 5.58 9.93 10.81
C LEU A 17 7.01 10.30 10.39
N ALA A 18 8.03 9.89 11.14
CA ALA A 18 9.43 10.09 10.74
C ALA A 18 9.75 9.38 9.42
N THR A 19 9.29 8.14 9.28
CA THR A 19 9.41 7.36 8.04
C THR A 19 8.69 8.02 6.87
N LEU A 20 7.50 8.59 7.11
CA LEU A 20 6.75 9.34 6.10
C LEU A 20 7.54 10.56 5.60
N HIS A 21 8.12 11.36 6.50
CA HIS A 21 8.87 12.56 6.13
C HIS A 21 10.07 12.22 5.25
N GLU A 22 10.90 11.25 5.68
CA GLU A 22 12.08 10.82 4.92
C GLU A 22 11.70 10.18 3.57
N THR A 23 10.57 9.46 3.51
CA THR A 23 10.02 8.95 2.25
C THR A 23 9.65 10.09 1.31
N CYS A 24 8.96 11.12 1.81
CA CYS A 24 8.50 12.24 1.00
C CYS A 24 9.70 13.04 0.47
N GLU A 25 10.71 13.29 1.31
CA GLU A 25 11.96 13.94 0.88
C GLU A 25 12.65 13.14 -0.23
N THR A 26 12.79 11.83 -0.06
CA THR A 26 13.42 10.93 -1.05
C THR A 26 12.64 10.89 -2.36
N ALA A 27 11.31 10.92 -2.29
CA ALA A 27 10.43 10.85 -3.45
C ALA A 27 10.13 12.24 -4.09
N GLY A 28 10.65 13.33 -3.53
CA GLY A 28 10.34 14.69 -3.98
C GLY A 28 8.86 15.08 -3.78
N LEU A 29 8.22 14.54 -2.73
CA LEU A 29 6.82 14.76 -2.40
C LEU A 29 6.66 15.72 -1.22
N ALA A 30 5.53 16.42 -1.21
CA ALA A 30 5.07 17.24 -0.11
C ALA A 30 4.49 16.38 1.03
N SER A 31 5.11 16.42 2.21
CA SER A 31 4.59 15.78 3.43
C SER A 31 3.71 16.71 4.28
N GLN A 32 3.68 18.02 3.98
CA GLN A 32 2.84 18.97 4.68
C GLN A 32 1.36 18.56 4.58
N ASP A 33 0.64 18.69 5.69
CA ASP A 33 -0.77 18.30 5.83
C ASP A 33 -1.05 16.81 5.55
N ALA A 34 -0.03 15.95 5.59
CA ALA A 34 -0.25 14.52 5.48
C ALA A 34 -1.09 13.99 6.66
N ARG A 35 -2.11 13.18 6.34
CA ARG A 35 -3.08 12.69 7.32
C ARG A 35 -2.98 11.20 7.50
N LEU A 36 -2.78 10.76 8.74
CA LEU A 36 -2.86 9.34 9.10
C LEU A 36 -4.32 8.86 8.97
N ILE A 37 -4.55 7.86 8.12
CA ILE A 37 -5.84 7.18 7.94
C ILE A 37 -5.96 6.02 8.92
N ARG A 38 -4.88 5.25 9.06
CA ARG A 38 -4.86 3.98 9.80
C ARG A 38 -3.45 3.70 10.28
N LEU A 39 -3.34 3.28 11.53
CA LEU A 39 -2.16 2.64 12.09
C LEU A 39 -2.54 1.22 12.51
N GLY A 40 -1.85 0.22 11.96
CA GLY A 40 -2.11 -1.20 12.24
C GLY A 40 -0.97 -2.06 11.70
N GLU A 41 -1.29 -3.03 10.85
CA GLU A 41 -0.26 -3.82 10.16
C GLU A 41 0.61 -2.96 9.21
N ASN A 42 0.01 -1.87 8.71
CA ASN A 42 0.67 -0.81 7.99
C ASN A 42 0.24 0.55 8.58
N ALA A 43 1.09 1.56 8.49
CA ALA A 43 0.64 2.95 8.59
C ALA A 43 0.23 3.45 7.20
N LEU A 44 -0.94 4.07 7.12
CA LEU A 44 -1.49 4.65 5.89
C LEU A 44 -1.61 6.16 6.05
N TYR A 45 -0.91 6.91 5.22
CA TYR A 45 -1.01 8.37 5.17
C TYR A 45 -1.56 8.84 3.83
N VAL A 46 -2.50 9.78 3.83
CA VAL A 46 -2.88 10.54 2.63
C VAL A 46 -2.02 11.79 2.55
N LEU A 47 -1.38 12.02 1.42
CA LEU A 47 -0.72 13.26 1.06
C LEU A 47 -1.70 14.24 0.42
N PRO A 48 -1.46 15.57 0.48
CA PRO A 48 -2.28 16.57 -0.19
C PRO A 48 -2.39 16.37 -1.71
N THR A 49 -1.45 15.64 -2.31
CA THR A 49 -1.42 15.28 -3.74
C THR A 49 -2.31 14.09 -4.11
N HIS A 50 -3.23 13.68 -3.23
CA HIS A 50 -4.08 12.49 -3.41
C HIS A 50 -3.28 11.19 -3.61
N LEU A 51 -2.13 11.10 -2.94
CA LEU A 51 -1.36 9.87 -2.84
C LEU A 51 -1.53 9.24 -1.46
N VAL A 52 -1.46 7.91 -1.40
CA VAL A 52 -1.44 7.14 -0.16
C VAL A 52 -0.06 6.53 0.01
N VAL A 53 0.58 6.85 1.12
CA VAL A 53 1.84 6.22 1.55
C VAL A 53 1.48 5.05 2.48
N ARG A 54 1.86 3.83 2.11
CA ARG A 54 1.74 2.63 2.96
C ARG A 54 3.11 2.28 3.50
N ILE A 55 3.25 2.26 4.82
CA ILE A 55 4.48 1.95 5.54
C ILE A 55 4.28 0.62 6.27
N ALA A 56 5.04 -0.41 5.88
CA ALA A 56 5.01 -1.72 6.51
C ALA A 56 5.86 -1.75 7.79
N ARG A 57 5.41 -2.51 8.79
CA ARG A 57 6.04 -2.55 10.12
C ARG A 57 7.45 -3.14 10.15
N SER A 58 7.84 -3.93 9.17
CA SER A 58 9.14 -4.62 9.18
C SER A 58 9.62 -4.90 7.76
N VAL A 59 10.94 -4.90 7.57
CA VAL A 59 11.58 -5.35 6.32
C VAL A 59 11.33 -6.84 6.04
N GLU A 60 10.95 -7.63 7.03
CA GLU A 60 10.64 -9.06 6.86
C GLU A 60 9.52 -9.31 5.84
N VAL A 61 8.55 -8.40 5.73
CA VAL A 61 7.45 -8.50 4.76
C VAL A 61 7.79 -7.91 3.38
N LEU A 62 9.05 -7.53 3.14
CA LEU A 62 9.48 -6.92 1.87
C LEU A 62 9.12 -7.78 0.65
N GLY A 63 9.25 -9.11 0.77
CA GLY A 63 8.89 -10.04 -0.29
C GLY A 63 7.41 -9.93 -0.66
N ASP A 64 6.53 -9.81 0.33
CA ASP A 64 5.09 -9.71 0.12
C ASP A 64 4.69 -8.32 -0.37
N VAL A 65 5.32 -7.25 0.14
CA VAL A 65 5.12 -5.89 -0.37
C VAL A 65 5.49 -5.78 -1.86
N ARG A 66 6.59 -6.42 -2.29
CA ARG A 66 6.96 -6.48 -3.72
C ARG A 66 5.92 -7.22 -4.55
N LYS A 67 5.40 -8.36 -4.04
CA LYS A 67 4.33 -9.11 -4.71
C LYS A 67 3.05 -8.27 -4.81
N GLU A 68 2.65 -7.55 -3.76
CA GLU A 68 1.47 -6.69 -3.79
C GLU A 68 1.55 -5.62 -4.89
N VAL A 69 2.69 -4.94 -5.00
CA VAL A 69 2.96 -3.95 -6.05
C VAL A 69 2.89 -4.60 -7.45
N ALA A 70 3.54 -5.75 -7.62
CA ALA A 70 3.56 -6.46 -8.91
C ALA A 70 2.17 -6.96 -9.32
N VAL A 71 1.40 -7.53 -8.39
CA VAL A 71 0.03 -8.01 -8.63
C VAL A 71 -0.89 -6.85 -8.98
N SER A 72 -0.81 -5.74 -8.23
CA SER A 72 -1.56 -4.52 -8.56
C SER A 72 -1.25 -4.02 -9.97
N ALA A 73 0.03 -3.92 -10.34
CA ALA A 73 0.43 -3.49 -11.67
C ALA A 73 -0.10 -4.45 -12.75
N TRP A 74 0.02 -5.76 -12.55
CA TRP A 74 -0.50 -6.78 -13.47
C TRP A 74 -2.02 -6.70 -13.66
N LEU A 75 -2.79 -6.53 -12.58
CA LEU A 75 -4.25 -6.37 -12.64
C LEU A 75 -4.63 -5.16 -13.48
N ASN A 76 -4.01 -4.01 -13.21
CA ASN A 76 -4.28 -2.78 -13.97
C ASN A 76 -3.90 -2.93 -15.45
N ASN A 77 -2.75 -3.56 -15.76
CA ASN A 77 -2.31 -3.82 -17.13
C ASN A 77 -3.24 -4.81 -17.87
N SER A 78 -3.92 -5.67 -17.12
CA SER A 78 -4.91 -6.61 -17.64
C SER A 78 -6.33 -6.01 -17.74
N GLY A 79 -6.48 -4.70 -17.48
CA GLY A 79 -7.76 -3.99 -17.52
C GLY A 79 -8.68 -4.27 -16.32
N ILE A 80 -8.17 -4.95 -15.28
CA ILE A 80 -8.92 -5.24 -14.06
C ILE A 80 -8.74 -4.08 -13.08
N PRO A 81 -9.83 -3.41 -12.64
CA PRO A 81 -9.73 -2.30 -11.70
C PRO A 81 -9.12 -2.74 -10.36
N ALA A 82 -7.96 -2.18 -10.02
CA ALA A 82 -7.26 -2.42 -8.77
C ALA A 82 -6.65 -1.11 -8.23
N ALA A 83 -6.13 -1.14 -7.00
CA ALA A 83 -5.33 -0.04 -6.48
C ALA A 83 -4.18 0.26 -7.45
N ARG A 84 -3.91 1.54 -7.73
CA ARG A 84 -2.86 1.95 -8.67
C ARG A 84 -1.63 2.42 -7.92
N THR A 85 -0.50 1.83 -8.25
CA THR A 85 0.82 2.26 -7.80
C THR A 85 1.30 3.47 -8.60
N THR A 86 2.02 4.39 -7.96
CA THR A 86 2.71 5.48 -8.67
C THR A 86 3.91 4.96 -9.50
N PRO A 87 4.45 5.74 -10.47
CA PRO A 87 5.59 5.32 -11.29
C PRO A 87 6.94 5.32 -10.55
N HIS A 88 6.98 5.74 -9.29
CA HIS A 88 8.19 5.69 -8.48
C HIS A 88 8.71 4.25 -8.34
N TYR A 89 10.01 4.08 -8.13
CA TYR A 89 10.55 2.79 -7.74
C TYR A 89 9.99 2.39 -6.37
N GLN A 90 9.40 1.21 -6.27
CA GLN A 90 8.80 0.72 -5.04
C GLN A 90 8.98 -0.79 -4.87
N PRO A 91 9.06 -1.28 -3.63
CA PRO A 91 9.05 -0.50 -2.39
C PRO A 91 10.37 0.25 -2.14
N LEU A 92 10.25 1.44 -1.55
CA LEU A 92 11.36 2.16 -0.92
C LEU A 92 11.63 1.50 0.43
N ILE A 93 12.89 1.43 0.87
CA ILE A 93 13.22 1.02 2.24
C ILE A 93 13.66 2.27 2.99
N VAL A 94 12.86 2.70 3.96
CA VAL A 94 13.10 3.92 4.73
C VAL A 94 13.06 3.52 6.19
N ARG A 95 14.13 3.80 6.95
CA ARG A 95 14.24 3.45 8.38
C ARG A 95 13.96 1.97 8.70
N GLY A 96 14.25 1.05 7.77
CA GLY A 96 13.98 -0.38 7.93
C GLY A 96 12.53 -0.80 7.63
N HIS A 97 11.71 0.13 7.14
CA HIS A 97 10.32 -0.10 6.76
C HIS A 97 10.16 -0.08 5.24
N PRO A 98 9.56 -1.12 4.63
CA PRO A 98 9.12 -1.06 3.25
C PRO A 98 7.99 -0.03 3.09
N VAL A 99 8.15 0.88 2.13
CA VAL A 99 7.21 1.96 1.84
C VAL A 99 6.76 1.90 0.39
N THR A 100 5.46 2.05 0.18
CA THR A 100 4.84 2.06 -1.16
C THR A 100 3.90 3.26 -1.32
N LEU A 101 3.81 3.76 -2.54
CA LEU A 101 3.11 4.97 -2.95
C LEU A 101 2.01 4.62 -3.95
N TRP A 102 0.77 4.95 -3.59
CA TRP A 102 -0.44 4.58 -4.30
C TRP A 102 -1.26 5.81 -4.63
N HIS A 103 -2.04 5.76 -5.70
CA HIS A 103 -3.08 6.76 -5.93
C HIS A 103 -4.24 6.53 -4.95
N LEU A 104 -4.72 7.61 -4.34
CA LEU A 104 -5.92 7.59 -3.52
C LEU A 104 -7.08 7.11 -4.39
N ILE A 105 -7.77 6.06 -3.93
CA ILE A 105 -9.02 5.63 -4.54
C ILE A 105 -10.12 6.49 -3.91
N PRO A 106 -10.80 7.36 -4.67
CA PRO A 106 -11.94 8.10 -4.15
C PRO A 106 -12.97 7.09 -3.66
N HIS A 107 -13.62 7.36 -2.54
CA HIS A 107 -14.79 6.58 -2.17
C HIS A 107 -15.85 6.84 -3.25
N SER A 108 -16.05 5.88 -4.15
CA SER A 108 -17.17 5.93 -5.08
C SER A 108 -18.37 5.37 -4.32
N ASP A 109 -19.31 6.23 -3.94
CA ASP A 109 -20.63 5.81 -3.44
C ASP A 109 -21.47 5.10 -4.52
N SER A 110 -20.92 4.88 -5.71
CA SER A 110 -21.56 4.11 -6.77
C SER A 110 -21.46 2.61 -6.46
N PRO A 111 -22.58 1.89 -6.33
CA PRO A 111 -22.57 0.45 -6.20
C PRO A 111 -21.81 -0.15 -7.38
N ARG A 112 -20.87 -1.07 -7.08
CA ARG A 112 -20.35 -1.98 -8.10
C ARG A 112 -21.57 -2.62 -8.78
N PRO A 113 -21.77 -2.48 -10.10
CA PRO A 113 -22.87 -3.17 -10.75
C PRO A 113 -22.73 -4.67 -10.42
N PRO A 114 -23.83 -5.35 -10.06
CA PRO A 114 -23.76 -6.77 -9.73
C PRO A 114 -23.05 -7.48 -10.88
N THR A 115 -21.98 -8.22 -10.57
CA THR A 115 -21.35 -9.11 -11.52
C THR A 115 -22.46 -10.07 -11.95
N THR A 116 -23.02 -9.88 -13.14
CA THR A 116 -23.89 -10.88 -13.76
C THR A 116 -22.96 -11.74 -14.59
N TRP A 117 -22.78 -12.99 -14.16
CA TRP A 117 -22.18 -14.01 -14.99
C TRP A 117 -23.05 -14.13 -16.24
N PRO A 118 -22.49 -14.25 -17.45
CA PRO A 118 -23.30 -14.51 -18.63
C PRO A 118 -24.08 -15.82 -18.41
N ALA A 119 -25.36 -15.80 -18.77
CA ALA A 119 -26.29 -16.91 -18.59
C ALA A 119 -25.86 -18.22 -19.29
N SER A 120 -24.77 -18.22 -20.05
CA SER A 120 -24.19 -19.37 -20.73
C SER A 120 -23.56 -20.41 -19.81
N TYR A 121 -23.38 -20.13 -18.50
CA TYR A 121 -22.83 -21.10 -17.54
C TYR A 121 -23.90 -21.84 -16.71
N ALA A 122 -25.19 -21.55 -16.87
CA ALA A 122 -26.25 -22.09 -16.01
C ALA A 122 -26.84 -23.43 -16.46
N ASN A 123 -26.51 -23.96 -17.64
CA ASN A 123 -27.07 -25.23 -18.13
C ASN A 123 -25.98 -26.25 -18.47
N SER A 124 -25.51 -26.97 -17.45
CA SER A 124 -24.96 -28.32 -17.61
C SER A 124 -25.04 -29.07 -16.29
N THR A 125 -26.24 -29.55 -15.97
CA THR A 125 -26.45 -30.73 -15.14
C THR A 125 -27.70 -31.44 -15.65
N ALA A 126 -27.44 -32.60 -16.25
CA ALA A 126 -28.23 -33.83 -16.37
C ALA A 126 -29.77 -33.73 -16.47
#